data_AF-A0A2V7M3A8-F1
#
_entry.id   AF-A0A2V7M3A8-F1
#
_cell.length_a   1.000
_cell.length_b   1.000
_cell.length_c   1.000
_cell.angle_alpha   90.00
_cell.angle_beta   90.00
_cell.angle_gamma   90.00
#
_symmetry.space_group_name_H-M   'P 1'
#
loop_
_entity.id
_entity.type
_entity.pdbx_description
1 polymer ?
#
loop_
_entity_poly.entity_id
_entity_poly.type
_entity_poly.pdbx_seq_one_letter_code
_entity_poly.pdbx_strand_id
1 'polypeptide(L)'
;MKHRLDLIAAAVVVLTGACKEPFQVAPGSANWMSEQRVGAGPSEITVMTQNLYVGADVDLVIRALGTPDPGDDFPALMAAIETVGKTDFPARAEAIADQIARTRPHAVGLQEASQINIDLRPLGVPAVVDQDFIALLQAALAARGLNYTVAATSNNIDVNLVSGLVRLRDHDALLVDADRVTVNEAGGQDFAVNLGPVAPGVVLVRGWVFARTTIAGQATTFASAHTEANLAGAPPGLLEQIR
;
A
#
# COMPACT_ATOMS: atom_id res chain seq x y z
N MET A 1 -39.06 20.71 23.32
CA MET A 1 -38.30 19.48 23.68
C MET A 1 -37.59 19.00 22.41
N LYS A 2 -36.30 18.68 22.52
CA LYS A 2 -35.33 18.57 21.41
C LYS A 2 -35.68 17.42 20.45
N HIS A 3 -35.76 17.71 19.14
CA HIS A 3 -35.67 16.69 18.09
C HIS A 3 -34.21 16.26 17.97
N ARG A 4 -33.92 15.00 18.26
CA ARG A 4 -32.61 14.38 17.96
C ARG A 4 -32.67 13.97 16.49
N LEU A 5 -31.80 14.56 15.66
CA LEU A 5 -31.49 14.00 14.35
C LEU A 5 -30.63 12.77 14.59
N ASP A 6 -31.18 11.59 14.28
CA ASP A 6 -30.40 10.37 14.21
C ASP A 6 -29.53 10.43 12.95
N LEU A 7 -28.24 10.74 13.12
CA LEU A 7 -27.24 10.61 12.07
C LEU A 7 -27.04 9.11 11.79
N ILE A 8 -27.58 8.63 10.68
CA ILE A 8 -27.24 7.32 10.14
C ILE A 8 -25.83 7.43 9.55
N ALA A 9 -24.83 6.93 10.28
CA ALA A 9 -23.46 6.84 9.79
C ALA A 9 -23.35 5.66 8.81
N ALA A 10 -23.07 5.93 7.54
CA ALA A 10 -22.70 4.89 6.59
C ALA A 10 -21.21 4.55 6.78
N ALA A 11 -20.91 3.29 7.07
CA ALA A 11 -19.54 2.76 7.13
C ALA A 11 -19.29 1.88 5.91
N VAL A 12 -18.26 2.20 5.12
CA VAL A 12 -17.81 1.39 3.98
C VAL A 12 -16.50 0.72 4.37
N VAL A 13 -16.48 -0.61 4.41
CA VAL A 13 -15.31 -1.43 4.76
C VAL A 13 -14.91 -2.21 3.51
N VAL A 14 -13.67 -2.03 3.05
CA VAL A 14 -13.09 -2.77 1.92
C VAL A 14 -11.92 -3.60 2.44
N LEU A 15 -11.99 -4.92 2.24
CA LEU A 15 -10.95 -5.89 2.59
C LEU A 15 -10.48 -6.57 1.30
N THR A 16 -9.18 -6.52 1.00
CA THR A 16 -8.56 -7.30 -0.08
C THR A 16 -7.56 -8.29 0.51
N GLY A 17 -7.73 -9.58 0.23
CA GLY A 17 -6.72 -10.61 0.52
C GLY A 17 -5.83 -10.82 -0.71
N ALA A 18 -4.52 -10.98 -0.50
CA ALA A 18 -3.60 -11.24 -1.62
C ALA A 18 -3.85 -12.65 -2.19
N CYS A 19 -4.10 -12.73 -3.49
CA CYS A 19 -4.24 -14.00 -4.20
C CYS A 19 -2.87 -14.53 -4.64
N LYS A 20 -2.66 -15.83 -4.42
CA LYS A 20 -1.44 -16.58 -4.71
C LYS A 20 -1.35 -16.93 -6.21
N GLU A 21 -0.17 -16.80 -6.79
CA GLU A 21 0.25 -17.39 -8.07
C GLU A 21 0.46 -18.92 -7.95
N PRO A 22 0.28 -19.72 -9.02
CA PRO A 22 1.01 -19.62 -10.28
C PRO A 22 0.08 -19.40 -11.47
N PHE A 23 0.21 -18.27 -12.15
CA PHE A 23 -0.37 -18.15 -13.48
C PHE A 23 0.70 -17.66 -14.44
N GLN A 24 0.97 -18.45 -15.48
CA GLN A 24 1.82 -18.04 -16.58
C GLN A 24 1.26 -16.74 -17.17
N VAL A 25 2.00 -15.66 -17.01
CA VAL A 25 1.62 -14.34 -17.49
C VAL A 25 1.67 -14.35 -19.01
N ALA A 26 0.51 -14.44 -19.66
CA ALA A 26 0.34 -13.82 -20.97
C ALA A 26 0.47 -12.30 -20.77
N PRO A 27 1.14 -11.56 -21.67
CA PRO A 27 1.36 -10.13 -21.47
C PRO A 27 0.02 -9.39 -21.55
N GLY A 28 -0.48 -8.90 -20.41
CA GLY A 28 -1.67 -8.05 -20.38
C GLY A 28 -2.67 -8.18 -19.21
N SER A 29 -2.40 -8.89 -18.10
CA SER A 29 -3.36 -8.88 -16.97
C SER A 29 -2.80 -9.42 -15.65
N ALA A 30 -2.78 -8.59 -14.59
CA ALA A 30 -3.21 -8.90 -13.21
C ALA A 30 -2.75 -7.82 -12.21
N ASN A 31 -3.46 -6.69 -12.18
CA ASN A 31 -3.49 -5.74 -11.06
C ASN A 31 -4.88 -5.11 -11.10
N TRP A 32 -5.88 -5.81 -10.56
CA TRP A 32 -7.25 -5.32 -10.60
C TRP A 32 -7.43 -4.26 -9.52
N MET A 33 -7.55 -3.01 -9.95
CA MET A 33 -8.13 -1.97 -9.12
C MET A 33 -9.56 -2.39 -8.80
N SER A 34 -9.89 -2.52 -7.53
CA SER A 34 -11.27 -2.82 -7.13
C SER A 34 -12.02 -1.51 -6.93
N GLU A 35 -13.09 -1.32 -7.71
CA GLU A 35 -13.99 -0.17 -7.62
C GLU A 35 -15.29 -0.60 -6.94
N GLN A 36 -15.75 0.20 -5.98
CA GLN A 36 -17.06 0.00 -5.36
C GLN A 36 -17.85 1.31 -5.35
N ARG A 37 -19.15 1.20 -5.61
CA ARG A 37 -20.13 2.28 -5.51
C ARG A 37 -21.04 1.98 -4.33
N VAL A 38 -21.13 2.89 -3.37
CA VAL A 38 -22.06 2.78 -2.23
C VAL A 38 -23.01 3.96 -2.27
N GLY A 39 -24.31 3.67 -2.31
CA GLY A 39 -25.37 4.68 -2.37
C GLY A 39 -26.08 4.87 -1.03
N ALA A 40 -26.21 6.12 -0.59
CA ALA A 40 -27.12 6.54 0.46
C ALA A 40 -27.68 7.95 0.16
N GLY A 41 -28.61 8.05 -0.81
CA GLY A 41 -29.23 9.31 -1.24
C GLY A 41 -28.75 9.81 -2.61
N PRO A 42 -29.03 11.08 -2.99
CA PRO A 42 -28.88 11.60 -4.36
C PRO A 42 -27.44 11.73 -4.89
N SER A 43 -26.41 11.36 -4.11
CA SER A 43 -25.02 11.35 -4.54
C SER A 43 -24.40 9.98 -4.29
N GLU A 44 -23.99 9.32 -5.38
CA GLU A 44 -23.25 8.05 -5.35
C GLU A 44 -21.83 8.28 -4.83
N ILE A 45 -21.40 7.49 -3.83
CA ILE A 45 -20.03 7.52 -3.32
C ILE A 45 -19.23 6.40 -4.00
N THR A 46 -18.31 6.78 -4.87
CA THR A 46 -17.33 5.86 -5.46
C THR A 46 -16.07 5.79 -4.60
N VAL A 47 -15.58 4.59 -4.35
CA VAL A 47 -14.28 4.32 -3.71
C VAL A 47 -13.46 3.36 -4.57
N MET A 48 -12.15 3.37 -4.36
CA MET A 48 -11.21 2.54 -5.09
C MET A 48 -10.15 1.98 -4.14
N THR A 49 -9.62 0.80 -4.44
CA THR A 49 -8.44 0.28 -3.74
C THR A 49 -7.44 -0.33 -4.71
N GLN A 50 -6.16 -0.20 -4.40
CA GLN A 50 -5.05 -0.72 -5.20
C GLN A 50 -3.87 -1.10 -4.31
N ASN A 51 -3.43 -2.35 -4.39
CA ASN A 51 -2.08 -2.72 -3.98
C ASN A 51 -1.10 -2.25 -5.08
N LEU A 52 -0.17 -1.38 -4.71
CA LEU A 52 0.77 -0.74 -5.62
C LEU A 52 1.93 -1.64 -6.02
N TYR A 53 2.11 -2.79 -5.37
CA TYR A 53 3.16 -3.76 -5.60
C TYR A 53 4.56 -3.12 -5.64
N VAL A 54 5.31 -3.30 -4.56
CA VAL A 54 6.69 -2.80 -4.36
C VAL A 54 7.64 -3.08 -5.52
N GLY A 55 7.34 -4.08 -6.35
CA GLY A 55 8.09 -4.40 -7.55
C GLY A 55 9.16 -5.48 -7.34
N ALA A 56 9.04 -6.28 -6.29
CA ALA A 56 9.84 -7.46 -6.05
C ALA A 56 9.07 -8.48 -5.20
N ASP A 57 9.57 -9.71 -5.14
CA ASP A 57 9.13 -10.70 -4.17
C ASP A 57 9.82 -10.41 -2.82
N VAL A 58 9.14 -9.62 -1.97
CA VAL A 58 9.66 -9.22 -0.66
C VAL A 58 9.73 -10.40 0.31
N ASP A 59 8.89 -11.41 0.15
CA ASP A 59 8.93 -12.63 0.96
C ASP A 59 10.22 -13.41 0.72
N LEU A 60 10.70 -13.48 -0.54
CA LEU A 60 12.00 -14.10 -0.85
C LEU A 60 13.16 -13.35 -0.19
N VAL A 61 13.14 -12.01 -0.20
CA VAL A 61 14.18 -11.20 0.45
C VAL A 61 14.16 -11.39 1.97
N ILE A 62 12.98 -11.33 2.58
CA ILE A 62 12.80 -11.56 4.02
C ILE A 62 13.27 -12.96 4.42
N ARG A 63 12.91 -13.99 3.63
CA ARG A 63 13.35 -15.37 3.89
C ARG A 63 14.86 -15.51 3.83
N ALA A 64 15.50 -14.93 2.81
CA ALA A 64 16.95 -14.94 2.69
C ALA A 64 17.61 -14.35 3.93
N LEU A 65 17.20 -13.13 4.32
CA LEU A 65 17.70 -12.42 5.52
C LEU A 65 17.48 -13.19 6.83
N GLY A 66 16.50 -14.09 6.88
CA GLY A 66 16.23 -14.96 8.03
C GLY A 66 17.10 -16.22 8.10
N THR A 67 17.87 -16.53 7.06
CA THR A 67 18.73 -17.71 7.03
C THR A 67 20.05 -17.48 7.78
N PRO A 68 20.65 -18.54 8.37
CA PRO A 68 22.01 -18.46 8.91
C PRO A 68 23.11 -18.45 7.85
N ASP A 69 22.79 -18.67 6.58
CA ASP A 69 23.77 -18.72 5.48
C ASP A 69 23.90 -17.33 4.83
N PRO A 70 25.01 -16.60 5.07
CA PRO A 70 25.21 -15.28 4.49
C PRO A 70 25.31 -15.27 2.95
N GLY A 71 25.44 -16.45 2.33
CA GLY A 71 25.50 -16.61 0.87
C GLY A 71 24.15 -16.37 0.17
N ASP A 72 23.03 -16.49 0.87
CA ASP A 72 21.68 -16.41 0.28
C ASP A 72 21.13 -14.97 0.19
N ASP A 73 21.56 -14.08 1.10
CA ASP A 73 21.05 -12.70 1.21
C ASP A 73 21.34 -11.85 -0.02
N PHE A 74 22.60 -11.89 -0.47
CA PHE A 74 23.08 -10.99 -1.52
C PHE A 74 22.47 -11.31 -2.90
N PRO A 75 22.39 -12.57 -3.36
CA PRO A 75 21.70 -12.92 -4.60
C PRO A 75 20.21 -12.55 -4.58
N ALA A 76 19.50 -12.82 -3.48
CA ALA A 76 18.08 -12.50 -3.35
C ALA A 76 17.85 -10.98 -3.41
N LEU A 77 18.67 -10.20 -2.70
CA LEU A 77 18.63 -8.75 -2.73
C LEU A 77 18.89 -8.20 -4.15
N MET A 78 19.90 -8.72 -4.85
CA MET A 78 20.21 -8.28 -6.21
C MET A 78 19.09 -8.59 -7.20
N ALA A 79 18.45 -9.75 -7.08
CA ALA A 79 17.29 -10.12 -7.90
C ALA A 79 16.08 -9.19 -7.62
N ALA A 80 15.85 -8.83 -6.36
CA ALA A 80 14.81 -7.87 -5.99
C ALA A 80 15.08 -6.48 -6.58
N ILE A 81 16.32 -5.97 -6.47
CA ILE A 81 16.72 -4.67 -7.04
C ILE A 81 16.53 -4.65 -8.56
N GLU A 82 16.91 -5.74 -9.25
CA GLU A 82 16.70 -5.86 -10.69
C GLU A 82 15.21 -5.83 -11.05
N THR A 83 14.37 -6.50 -10.27
CA THR A 83 12.91 -6.53 -10.49
C THR A 83 12.29 -5.15 -10.26
N VAL A 84 12.67 -4.46 -9.18
CA VAL A 84 12.21 -3.08 -8.90
C VAL A 84 12.51 -2.18 -10.09
N GLY A 85 13.74 -2.24 -10.62
CA GLY A 85 14.15 -1.48 -11.80
C GLY A 85 13.33 -1.80 -13.06
N LYS A 86 12.92 -3.05 -13.24
CA LYS A 86 12.09 -3.49 -14.40
C LYS A 86 10.62 -3.11 -14.27
N THR A 87 10.08 -3.03 -13.05
CA THR A 87 8.65 -2.73 -12.86
C THR A 87 8.27 -1.29 -13.16
N ASP A 88 9.25 -0.37 -13.17
CA ASP A 88 9.08 1.04 -13.56
C ASP A 88 7.83 1.68 -12.93
N PHE A 89 7.85 1.86 -11.61
CA PHE A 89 6.71 2.46 -10.91
C PHE A 89 6.28 3.82 -11.47
N PRO A 90 7.17 4.75 -11.87
CA PRO A 90 6.75 5.98 -12.55
C PRO A 90 5.78 5.74 -13.71
N ALA A 91 6.07 4.79 -14.62
CA ALA A 91 5.16 4.46 -15.71
C ALA A 91 3.83 3.85 -15.21
N ARG A 92 3.88 3.03 -14.15
CA ARG A 92 2.67 2.46 -13.53
C ARG A 92 1.82 3.52 -12.82
N ALA A 93 2.44 4.51 -12.18
CA ALA A 93 1.77 5.62 -11.51
C ALA A 93 0.93 6.43 -12.51
N GLU A 94 1.44 6.65 -13.72
CA GLU A 94 0.69 7.28 -14.81
C GLU A 94 -0.56 6.46 -15.19
N ALA A 95 -0.42 5.14 -15.36
CA ALA A 95 -1.54 4.26 -15.68
C ALA A 95 -2.60 4.20 -14.57
N ILE A 96 -2.17 4.22 -13.30
CA ILE A 96 -3.06 4.27 -12.14
C ILE A 96 -3.77 5.62 -12.09
N ALA A 97 -3.06 6.73 -12.31
CA ALA A 97 -3.63 8.07 -12.37
C ALA A 97 -4.67 8.21 -13.49
N ASP A 98 -4.42 7.59 -14.65
CA ASP A 98 -5.40 7.51 -15.75
C ASP A 98 -6.69 6.79 -15.33
N GLN A 99 -6.57 5.72 -14.53
CA GLN A 99 -7.75 5.01 -14.03
C GLN A 99 -8.51 5.85 -12.99
N ILE A 100 -7.81 6.49 -12.04
CA ILE A 100 -8.41 7.42 -11.08
C ILE A 100 -9.10 8.58 -11.81
N ALA A 101 -8.51 9.10 -12.89
CA ALA A 101 -9.09 10.18 -13.68
C ALA A 101 -10.41 9.78 -14.35
N ARG A 102 -10.51 8.54 -14.84
CA ARG A 102 -11.75 8.01 -15.44
C ARG A 102 -12.83 7.73 -14.38
N THR A 103 -12.46 7.10 -13.27
CA THR A 103 -13.42 6.67 -12.23
C THR A 103 -13.84 7.81 -11.30
N ARG A 104 -12.95 8.79 -11.05
CA ARG A 104 -13.12 9.90 -10.09
C ARG A 104 -13.61 9.42 -8.71
N PRO A 105 -12.94 8.46 -8.04
CA PRO A 105 -13.33 8.01 -6.72
C PRO A 105 -13.22 9.12 -5.66
N HIS A 106 -14.09 9.15 -4.66
CA HIS A 106 -13.98 10.09 -3.53
C HIS A 106 -12.78 9.76 -2.64
N ALA A 107 -12.44 8.47 -2.52
CA ALA A 107 -11.30 7.99 -1.78
C ALA A 107 -10.63 6.80 -2.47
N VAL A 108 -9.31 6.69 -2.29
CA VAL A 108 -8.49 5.59 -2.80
C VAL A 108 -7.68 5.01 -1.64
N GLY A 109 -7.89 3.73 -1.32
CA GLY A 109 -7.00 2.96 -0.45
C GLY A 109 -5.81 2.42 -1.24
N LEU A 110 -4.61 2.65 -0.75
CA LEU A 110 -3.36 2.17 -1.35
C LEU A 110 -2.66 1.24 -0.37
N GLN A 111 -2.27 0.06 -0.85
CA GLN A 111 -1.39 -0.86 -0.14
C GLN A 111 -0.02 -0.90 -0.82
N GLU A 112 1.04 -1.20 -0.08
CA GLU A 112 2.43 -1.24 -0.60
C GLU A 112 2.89 0.08 -1.26
N ALA A 113 2.57 1.21 -0.65
CA ALA A 113 2.97 2.52 -1.14
C ALA A 113 4.41 2.82 -0.74
N SER A 114 5.36 2.11 -1.36
CA SER A 114 6.75 2.11 -0.92
C SER A 114 7.51 3.41 -1.23
N GLN A 115 8.45 3.74 -0.34
CA GLN A 115 9.59 4.62 -0.57
C GLN A 115 10.85 3.76 -0.67
N ILE A 116 11.49 3.79 -1.84
CA ILE A 116 12.66 2.98 -2.16
C ILE A 116 13.82 3.90 -2.49
N ASN A 117 14.92 3.74 -1.78
CA ASN A 117 16.16 4.45 -2.05
C ASN A 117 17.34 3.46 -2.07
N ILE A 118 17.89 3.24 -3.27
CA ILE A 118 18.99 2.33 -3.53
C ILE A 118 20.09 3.11 -4.23
N ASP A 119 21.32 3.04 -3.70
CA ASP A 119 22.52 3.54 -4.36
C ASP A 119 23.69 2.58 -4.10
N LEU A 120 23.90 1.64 -5.01
CA LEU A 120 24.98 0.65 -4.90
C LEU A 120 26.27 1.07 -5.62
N ARG A 121 26.33 2.30 -6.17
CA ARG A 121 27.55 2.82 -6.83
C ARG A 121 28.79 2.79 -5.93
N PRO A 122 28.70 3.05 -4.60
CA PRO A 122 29.86 2.91 -3.71
C PRO A 122 30.46 1.50 -3.67
N LEU A 123 29.71 0.47 -4.08
CA LEU A 123 30.16 -0.92 -4.17
C LEU A 123 30.58 -1.32 -5.61
N GLY A 124 30.61 -0.36 -6.55
CA GLY A 124 30.93 -0.63 -7.94
C GLY A 124 29.79 -1.22 -8.77
N VAL A 125 28.56 -1.26 -8.22
CA VAL A 125 27.37 -1.76 -8.92
C VAL A 125 26.55 -0.57 -9.44
N PRO A 126 26.24 -0.48 -10.75
CA PRO A 126 25.54 0.65 -11.34
C PRO A 126 24.01 0.57 -11.12
N ALA A 127 23.56 0.36 -9.88
CA ALA A 127 22.16 0.31 -9.50
C ALA A 127 21.79 1.53 -8.66
N VAL A 128 20.87 2.35 -9.17
CA VAL A 128 20.31 3.52 -8.49
C VAL A 128 18.80 3.52 -8.68
N VAL A 129 18.06 3.54 -7.57
CA VAL A 129 16.59 3.66 -7.56
C VAL A 129 16.23 4.71 -6.52
N ASP A 130 15.40 5.66 -6.90
CA ASP A 130 14.84 6.65 -5.98
C ASP A 130 13.37 6.87 -6.35
N GLN A 131 12.48 6.25 -5.58
CA GLN A 131 11.06 6.21 -5.88
C GLN A 131 10.26 6.42 -4.59
N ASP A 132 9.39 7.42 -4.60
CA ASP A 132 8.33 7.60 -3.61
C ASP A 132 7.00 7.40 -4.33
N PHE A 133 6.35 6.28 -4.04
CA PHE A 133 5.18 5.86 -4.82
C PHE A 133 4.00 6.82 -4.66
N ILE A 134 3.77 7.33 -3.45
CA ILE A 134 2.72 8.32 -3.20
C ILE A 134 3.03 9.61 -3.93
N ALA A 135 4.25 10.14 -3.80
CA ALA A 135 4.62 11.39 -4.44
C ALA A 135 4.51 11.31 -5.96
N LEU A 136 4.98 10.21 -6.56
CA LEU A 136 4.87 9.96 -8.00
C LEU A 136 3.39 9.89 -8.46
N LEU A 137 2.55 9.15 -7.72
CA LEU A 137 1.12 9.06 -8.04
C LEU A 137 0.41 10.40 -7.87
N GLN A 138 0.67 11.15 -6.80
CA GLN A 138 0.10 12.48 -6.58
C GLN A 138 0.54 13.47 -7.66
N ALA A 139 1.79 13.42 -8.11
CA ALA A 139 2.27 14.23 -9.23
C ALA A 139 1.52 13.89 -10.53
N ALA A 140 1.35 12.61 -10.84
CA ALA A 140 0.59 12.15 -12.01
C ALA A 140 -0.89 12.56 -11.93
N LEU A 141 -1.51 12.52 -10.74
CA LEU A 141 -2.87 12.99 -10.51
C LEU A 141 -2.98 14.52 -10.68
N ALA A 142 -2.04 15.28 -10.12
CA ALA A 142 -2.00 16.73 -10.25
C ALA A 142 -1.81 17.18 -11.70
N ALA A 143 -0.99 16.46 -12.48
CA ALA A 143 -0.83 16.70 -13.93
C ALA A 143 -2.13 16.52 -14.72
N ARG A 144 -3.09 15.74 -14.19
CA ARG A 144 -4.44 15.55 -14.74
C ARG A 144 -5.48 16.51 -14.13
N GLY A 145 -5.04 17.49 -13.34
CA GLY A 145 -5.91 18.44 -12.66
C GLY A 145 -6.71 17.83 -11.51
N LEU A 146 -6.24 16.71 -10.93
CA LEU A 146 -6.90 16.02 -9.84
C LEU A 146 -6.19 16.31 -8.52
N ASN A 147 -6.95 16.76 -7.53
CA ASN A 147 -6.43 17.17 -6.23
C ASN A 147 -6.60 16.05 -5.18
N TYR A 148 -5.85 14.96 -5.32
CA TYR A 148 -5.86 13.88 -4.33
C TYR A 148 -4.80 14.09 -3.25
N THR A 149 -5.22 14.12 -1.99
CA THR A 149 -4.34 14.31 -0.83
C THR A 149 -4.39 13.10 0.09
N VAL A 150 -3.28 12.87 0.80
CA VAL A 150 -3.20 11.80 1.80
C VAL A 150 -3.97 12.23 3.05
N ALA A 151 -4.99 11.46 3.42
CA ALA A 151 -5.73 11.65 4.66
C ALA A 151 -5.04 10.94 5.84
N ALA A 152 -4.51 9.73 5.62
CA ALA A 152 -3.79 8.96 6.63
C ALA A 152 -2.82 7.96 5.98
N THR A 153 -1.80 7.57 6.74
CA THR A 153 -0.87 6.48 6.40
C THR A 153 -0.70 5.52 7.59
N SER A 154 -0.28 4.29 7.30
CA SER A 154 0.11 3.28 8.29
C SER A 154 1.43 2.66 7.84
N ASN A 155 2.47 2.73 8.67
CA ASN A 155 3.77 2.16 8.33
C ASN A 155 3.75 0.64 8.48
N ASN A 156 4.35 -0.09 7.54
CA ASN A 156 4.36 -1.54 7.54
C ASN A 156 5.76 -2.13 7.76
N ILE A 157 6.77 -1.61 7.05
CA ILE A 157 8.15 -2.08 7.15
C ILE A 157 9.10 -0.88 7.00
N ASP A 158 10.19 -0.87 7.75
CA ASP A 158 11.31 0.07 7.58
C ASP A 158 12.60 -0.74 7.61
N VAL A 159 13.26 -0.82 6.46
CA VAL A 159 14.46 -1.64 6.27
C VAL A 159 15.62 -0.74 5.84
N ASN A 160 16.75 -0.95 6.50
CA ASN A 160 18.03 -0.38 6.13
C ASN A 160 19.05 -1.52 6.00
N LEU A 161 19.45 -1.83 4.77
CA LEU A 161 20.44 -2.85 4.45
C LEU A 161 21.71 -2.22 3.90
N VAL A 162 22.78 -3.01 3.91
CA VAL A 162 24.05 -2.66 3.27
C VAL A 162 24.56 -1.29 3.74
N SER A 163 24.49 -1.04 5.06
CA SER A 163 24.91 0.24 5.68
C SER A 163 24.23 1.49 5.11
N GLY A 164 22.95 1.40 4.73
CA GLY A 164 22.15 2.52 4.23
C GLY A 164 22.12 2.67 2.72
N LEU A 165 22.82 1.81 1.98
CA LEU A 165 22.80 1.84 0.51
C LEU A 165 21.51 1.25 -0.08
N VAL A 166 20.75 0.50 0.72
CA VAL A 166 19.40 0.03 0.36
C VAL A 166 18.46 0.39 1.50
N ARG A 167 17.49 1.24 1.22
CA ARG A 167 16.43 1.64 2.14
C ARG A 167 15.07 1.41 1.52
N LEU A 168 14.19 0.81 2.31
CA LEU A 168 12.79 0.59 1.96
C LEU A 168 11.95 1.03 3.15
N ARG A 169 10.97 1.90 2.90
CA ARG A 169 9.85 2.12 3.81
C ARG A 169 8.56 1.78 3.09
N ASP A 170 7.82 0.83 3.62
CA ASP A 170 6.49 0.49 3.09
C ASP A 170 5.41 1.03 4.01
N HIS A 171 4.35 1.53 3.40
CA HIS A 171 3.19 2.00 4.12
C HIS A 171 1.92 1.81 3.29
N ASP A 172 0.80 1.68 3.98
CA ASP A 172 -0.53 1.82 3.41
C ASP A 172 -0.96 3.28 3.50
N ALA A 173 -1.81 3.74 2.58
CA ALA A 173 -2.31 5.10 2.55
C ALA A 173 -3.77 5.20 2.14
N LEU A 174 -4.44 6.23 2.65
CA LEU A 174 -5.79 6.61 2.23
C LEU A 174 -5.74 7.98 1.59
N LEU A 175 -5.98 8.05 0.28
CA LEU A 175 -6.07 9.30 -0.47
C LEU A 175 -7.53 9.70 -0.58
N VAL A 176 -7.81 11.01 -0.58
CA VAL A 176 -9.14 11.57 -0.82
C VAL A 176 -9.08 12.66 -1.88
N ASP A 177 -10.16 12.81 -2.65
CA ASP A 177 -10.34 13.93 -3.55
C ASP A 177 -10.69 15.19 -2.75
N ALA A 178 -9.69 16.05 -2.51
CA ALA A 178 -9.80 17.20 -1.64
C ALA A 178 -10.76 18.29 -2.16
N ASP A 179 -11.14 18.24 -3.44
CA ASP A 179 -12.13 19.17 -4.01
C ASP A 179 -13.58 18.76 -3.67
N ARG A 180 -13.79 17.50 -3.26
CA ARG A 180 -15.13 16.93 -2.98
C ARG A 180 -15.30 16.38 -1.57
N VAL A 181 -14.20 16.13 -0.87
CA VAL A 181 -14.17 15.44 0.43
C VAL A 181 -13.48 16.31 1.47
N THR A 182 -14.21 16.75 2.48
CA THR A 182 -13.62 17.38 3.67
C THR A 182 -13.23 16.29 4.67
N VAL A 183 -11.95 16.22 5.04
CA VAL A 183 -11.48 15.33 6.12
C VAL A 183 -11.69 16.02 7.46
N ASN A 184 -12.47 15.40 8.35
CA ASN A 184 -12.75 15.91 9.70
C ASN A 184 -11.80 15.31 10.74
N GLU A 185 -11.43 14.05 10.56
CA GLU A 185 -10.55 13.29 11.43
C GLU A 185 -9.95 12.14 10.61
N ALA A 186 -8.68 11.80 10.83
CA ALA A 186 -8.04 10.68 10.17
C ALA A 186 -6.97 10.07 11.08
N GLY A 187 -6.65 8.80 10.85
CA GLY A 187 -5.66 8.07 11.62
C GLY A 187 -5.52 6.63 11.15
N GLY A 188 -4.77 5.84 11.90
CA GLY A 188 -4.59 4.42 11.65
C GLY A 188 -4.09 3.70 12.89
N GLN A 189 -4.16 2.38 12.86
CA GLN A 189 -3.67 1.50 13.91
C GLN A 189 -3.15 0.18 13.32
N ASP A 190 -2.15 -0.38 13.99
CA ASP A 190 -1.69 -1.73 13.72
C ASP A 190 -2.73 -2.76 14.20
N PHE A 191 -2.77 -3.91 13.55
CA PHE A 191 -3.53 -5.04 14.07
C PHE A 191 -2.92 -5.53 15.38
N ALA A 192 -3.79 -5.94 16.32
CA ALA A 192 -3.35 -6.52 17.58
C ALA A 192 -2.61 -7.86 17.39
N VAL A 193 -2.91 -8.57 16.30
CA VAL A 193 -2.26 -9.81 15.89
C VAL A 193 -1.48 -9.51 14.61
N ASN A 194 -0.16 -9.64 14.67
CA ASN A 194 0.75 -9.21 13.63
C ASN A 194 1.91 -10.21 13.45
N LEU A 195 2.60 -10.13 12.31
CA LEU A 195 3.77 -10.98 12.03
C LEU A 195 4.94 -10.67 12.97
N GLY A 196 5.20 -9.38 13.21
CA GLY A 196 6.28 -8.95 14.09
C GLY A 196 7.66 -9.14 13.46
N PRO A 197 8.69 -9.54 14.22
CA PRO A 197 10.03 -9.76 13.69
C PRO A 197 10.06 -10.93 12.69
N VAL A 198 10.52 -10.66 11.47
CA VAL A 198 10.59 -11.66 10.37
C VAL A 198 12.02 -12.00 9.94
N ALA A 199 12.98 -11.14 10.26
CA ALA A 199 14.42 -11.36 10.12
C ALA A 199 15.19 -10.46 11.10
N PRO A 200 16.51 -10.65 11.31
CA PRO A 200 17.31 -9.77 12.17
C PRO A 200 17.18 -8.30 11.76
N GLY A 201 16.61 -7.48 12.64
CA GLY A 201 16.41 -6.04 12.38
C GLY A 201 15.25 -5.71 11.42
N VAL A 202 14.45 -6.70 10.99
CA VAL A 202 13.30 -6.50 10.11
C VAL A 202 12.03 -6.89 10.85
N VAL A 203 11.15 -5.90 11.04
CA VAL A 203 9.83 -6.06 11.66
C VAL A 203 8.77 -5.73 10.61
N LEU A 204 7.87 -6.67 10.37
CA LEU A 204 6.74 -6.51 9.47
C LEU A 204 5.45 -6.40 10.28
N VAL A 205 4.78 -5.27 10.12
CA VAL A 205 3.47 -5.01 10.72
C VAL A 205 2.44 -4.64 9.66
N ARG A 206 1.19 -4.97 9.95
CA ARG A 206 -0.01 -4.67 9.20
C ARG A 206 -0.99 -3.91 10.05
N GLY A 207 -1.81 -3.11 9.39
CA GLY A 207 -2.76 -2.25 10.05
C GLY A 207 -3.86 -1.79 9.11
N TRP A 208 -4.49 -0.71 9.54
CA TRP A 208 -5.55 -0.06 8.81
C TRP A 208 -5.50 1.44 9.04
N VAL A 209 -5.96 2.17 8.05
CA VAL A 209 -6.14 3.63 8.07
C VAL A 209 -7.60 3.97 7.90
N PHE A 210 -8.02 5.10 8.46
CA PHE A 210 -9.37 5.64 8.29
C PHE A 210 -9.36 7.15 8.12
N ALA A 211 -10.43 7.66 7.51
CA ALA A 211 -10.78 9.06 7.51
C ALA A 211 -12.29 9.21 7.73
N ARG A 212 -12.68 10.00 8.74
CA ARG A 212 -14.03 10.51 8.89
C ARG A 212 -14.15 11.79 8.07
N THR A 213 -15.12 11.84 7.19
CA THR A 213 -15.22 12.85 6.15
C THR A 213 -16.63 13.42 6.03
N THR A 214 -16.74 14.56 5.36
CA THR A 214 -18.00 15.17 4.94
C THR A 214 -18.01 15.29 3.42
N ILE A 215 -19.06 14.77 2.78
CA ILE A 215 -19.29 14.83 1.33
C ILE A 215 -20.69 15.40 1.12
N ALA A 216 -20.82 16.54 0.43
CA ALA A 216 -22.11 17.21 0.21
C ALA A 216 -22.97 17.38 1.48
N GLY A 217 -22.33 17.64 2.63
CA GLY A 217 -23.00 17.78 3.93
C GLY A 217 -23.34 16.46 4.65
N GLN A 218 -23.04 15.31 4.05
CA GLN A 218 -23.25 14.00 4.67
C GLN A 218 -21.94 13.45 5.26
N ALA A 219 -22.02 12.91 6.48
CA ALA A 219 -20.88 12.26 7.13
C ALA A 219 -20.62 10.88 6.50
N THR A 220 -19.38 10.61 6.11
CA THR A 220 -18.93 9.34 5.53
C THR A 220 -17.59 8.94 6.14
N THR A 221 -17.42 7.67 6.51
CA THR A 221 -16.11 7.16 6.95
C THR A 221 -15.54 6.22 5.90
N PHE A 222 -14.32 6.51 5.46
CA PHE A 222 -13.51 5.61 4.63
C PHE A 222 -12.51 4.88 5.50
N ALA A 223 -12.28 3.61 5.22
CA ALA A 223 -11.22 2.82 5.82
C ALA A 223 -10.55 1.94 4.76
N SER A 224 -9.24 1.75 4.90
CA SER A 224 -8.45 0.83 4.09
C SER A 224 -7.54 0.01 5.00
N ALA A 225 -7.38 -1.27 4.69
CA ALA A 225 -6.61 -2.20 5.49
C ALA A 225 -5.79 -3.09 4.57
N HIS A 226 -4.62 -3.49 5.05
CA HIS A 226 -3.76 -4.45 4.37
C HIS A 226 -3.53 -5.64 5.29
N THR A 227 -4.18 -6.75 5.00
CA THR A 227 -4.05 -7.98 5.79
C THR A 227 -3.03 -8.91 5.17
N GLU A 228 -2.33 -9.68 6.00
CA GLU A 228 -1.48 -10.77 5.50
C GLU A 228 -2.29 -11.84 4.76
N ALA A 229 -1.74 -12.29 3.64
CA ALA A 229 -2.33 -13.39 2.90
C ALA A 229 -1.99 -14.71 3.57
N ASN A 230 -3.02 -15.41 4.05
CA ASN A 230 -3.02 -16.80 4.49
C ASN A 230 -1.72 -17.27 5.20
N LEU A 231 -1.74 -17.28 6.53
CA LEU A 231 -0.67 -17.87 7.35
C LEU A 231 -0.45 -19.39 7.11
N ALA A 232 -1.33 -20.06 6.34
CA ALA A 232 -1.14 -21.44 5.92
C ALA A 232 0.01 -21.55 4.88
N GLY A 233 1.23 -21.68 5.38
CA GLY A 233 2.46 -21.71 4.58
C GLY A 233 3.60 -20.91 5.20
N ALA A 234 3.32 -20.20 6.29
CA ALA A 234 4.33 -19.63 7.16
C ALA A 234 5.31 -20.73 7.65
N PRO A 235 6.62 -20.46 7.74
CA PRO A 235 7.59 -21.43 8.25
C PRO A 235 7.12 -22.00 9.60
N PRO A 236 7.35 -23.30 9.89
CA PRO A 236 7.13 -23.84 11.23
C PRO A 236 7.80 -22.93 12.27
N GLY A 237 7.01 -22.38 13.19
CA GLY A 237 7.47 -21.41 14.21
C GLY A 237 6.92 -19.99 14.07
N LEU A 238 6.52 -19.54 12.87
CA LEU A 238 5.92 -18.19 12.72
C LEU A 238 4.53 -18.13 13.37
N LEU A 239 3.74 -19.20 13.26
CA LEU A 239 2.46 -19.32 13.99
C LEU A 239 2.65 -19.37 15.51
N GLU A 240 3.81 -19.78 16.01
CA GLU A 240 4.11 -19.81 17.45
C GLU A 240 4.54 -18.43 17.98
N GLN A 241 5.03 -17.55 17.11
CA GLN A 241 5.42 -16.17 17.41
C GLN A 241 4.24 -15.18 17.42
N ILE A 242 3.08 -15.58 16.89
CA ILE A 242 1.84 -14.75 16.82
C ILE A 242 1.03 -14.85 18.15
N ARG A 243 1.68 -15.07 19.31
CA ARG A 243 1.02 -15.12 20.62
C ARG A 243 1.18 -13.84 21.43
#